data_AF-A0A921BG07-F1
#
_entry.id   AF-A0A921BG07-F1
#
_cell.length_a   1.000
_cell.length_b   1.000
_cell.length_c   1.000
_cell.angle_alpha   90.00
_cell.angle_beta   90.00
_cell.angle_gamma   90.00
#
_symmetry.space_group_name_H-M   'P 1'
#
loop_
_entity.id
_entity.type
_entity.pdbx_description
1 polymer ?
#
loop_
_entity_poly.entity_id
_entity_poly.type
_entity_poly.pdbx_seq_one_letter_code
_entity_poly.pdbx_strand_id
1 'polypeptide(L)'
;MERQDAIKRDIQRLLNATSTKTMTEVFMTAASPGAIATFLPNQYYSTEEEYLYALAEIMREEYKEIIEAGLLLQIDCPDLAMTRVSQFSHLSETEFVKIVEMHVEVLQYALGDIPFPIK
;
A
#
# COMPACT_ATOMS: atom_id res chain seq x y z
N MET A 1 -1.83 -13.90 17.39
CA MET A 1 -0.71 -13.10 16.87
C MET A 1 -1.32 -11.83 16.34
N GLU A 2 -1.08 -10.72 17.02
CA GLU A 2 -1.73 -9.45 16.67
C GLU A 2 -1.07 -8.90 15.40
N ARG A 3 -1.81 -8.10 14.61
CA ARG A 3 -1.34 -7.57 13.33
C ARG A 3 0.00 -6.83 13.45
N GLN A 4 0.16 -6.06 14.52
CA GLN A 4 1.37 -5.30 14.83
C GLN A 4 2.60 -6.20 15.05
N ASP A 5 2.40 -7.44 15.51
CA ASP A 5 3.48 -8.43 15.63
C ASP A 5 3.93 -8.96 14.26
N ALA A 6 3.10 -8.88 13.22
CA ALA A 6 3.45 -9.43 11.91
C ALA A 6 4.48 -8.57 11.18
N ILE A 7 4.18 -7.28 10.99
CA ILE A 7 5.08 -6.35 10.29
C ILE A 7 6.45 -6.26 10.98
N LYS A 8 6.48 -6.15 12.32
CA LYS A 8 7.74 -6.06 13.09
C LYS A 8 8.61 -7.29 12.90
N ARG A 9 8.02 -8.48 12.84
CA ARG A 9 8.76 -9.72 12.57
C ARG A 9 9.34 -9.74 11.16
N ASP A 10 8.59 -9.28 10.17
CA ASP A 10 9.08 -9.26 8.78
C ASP A 10 10.17 -8.21 8.57
N ILE A 11 10.04 -7.03 9.19
CA ILE A 11 11.11 -6.02 9.26
C ILE A 11 12.37 -6.63 9.89
N GLN A 12 12.25 -7.26 11.05
CA GLN A 12 13.39 -7.85 11.75
C GLN A 12 14.07 -8.94 10.93
N ARG A 13 13.29 -9.75 10.20
CA ARG A 13 13.83 -10.77 9.29
C ARG A 13 14.65 -10.14 8.18
N LEU A 14 14.15 -9.08 7.55
CA LEU A 14 14.86 -8.37 6.48
C LEU A 14 16.16 -7.73 7.00
N LEU A 15 16.09 -7.01 8.12
CA LEU A 15 17.26 -6.38 8.75
C LEU A 15 18.32 -7.41 9.14
N ASN A 16 17.92 -8.57 9.68
CA ASN A 16 18.85 -9.64 10.01
C ASN A 16 19.53 -10.20 8.75
N ALA A 17 18.77 -10.39 7.67
CA ALA A 17 19.29 -10.90 6.39
C ALA A 17 20.30 -9.95 5.74
N THR A 18 20.18 -8.64 5.97
CA THR A 18 21.07 -7.62 5.40
C THR A 18 22.18 -7.16 6.35
N SER A 19 22.13 -7.51 7.64
CA SER A 19 23.04 -7.05 8.70
C SER A 19 24.55 -7.17 8.44
N THR A 20 24.97 -8.13 7.61
CA THR A 20 26.39 -8.39 7.28
C THR A 20 26.81 -7.84 5.92
N LYS A 21 25.91 -7.12 5.24
CA LYS A 21 26.10 -6.61 3.88
C LYS A 21 26.27 -5.10 3.91
N THR A 22 27.19 -4.60 3.10
CA THR A 22 27.24 -3.16 2.80
C THR A 22 26.26 -2.88 1.66
N MET A 23 25.21 -2.14 1.96
CA MET A 23 24.17 -1.74 1.01
C MET A 23 23.94 -0.23 1.14
N THR A 24 23.63 0.44 0.04
CA THR A 24 23.25 1.86 0.07
C THR A 24 21.89 2.03 0.74
N GLU A 25 20.92 1.20 0.34
CA GLU A 25 19.53 1.21 0.81
C GLU A 25 19.02 -0.23 0.86
N VAL A 26 18.02 -0.46 1.71
CA VAL A 26 17.25 -1.70 1.77
C VAL A 26 15.79 -1.32 1.70
N PHE A 27 15.05 -1.87 0.74
CA PHE A 27 13.63 -1.60 0.60
C PHE A 27 12.78 -2.77 1.09
N MET A 28 11.59 -2.45 1.58
CA MET A 28 10.53 -3.41 1.85
C MET A 28 9.30 -3.03 1.03
N THR A 29 8.66 -4.02 0.41
CA THR A 29 7.46 -3.80 -0.38
C THR A 29 6.21 -3.90 0.48
N ALA A 30 5.20 -3.12 0.13
CA ALA A 30 3.86 -3.22 0.71
C ALA A 30 2.80 -2.98 -0.37
N ALA A 31 1.66 -3.64 -0.28
CA ALA A 31 0.56 -3.45 -1.24
C ALA A 31 -0.13 -2.09 -1.05
N SER A 32 -0.62 -1.49 -2.12
CA SER A 32 -1.53 -0.34 -2.05
C SER A 32 -2.90 -0.75 -1.50
N PRO A 33 -3.70 0.18 -0.93
CA PRO A 33 -5.08 -0.11 -0.53
C PRO A 33 -5.93 -0.63 -1.72
N GLY A 34 -5.74 -0.04 -2.91
CA GLY A 34 -6.43 -0.46 -4.13
C GLY A 34 -6.03 -1.87 -4.61
N ALA A 35 -4.76 -2.26 -4.45
CA ALA A 35 -4.32 -3.61 -4.74
C ALA A 35 -4.96 -4.63 -3.79
N ILE A 36 -5.11 -4.29 -2.51
CA ILE A 36 -5.82 -5.14 -1.55
C ILE A 36 -7.30 -5.28 -1.96
N ALA A 37 -7.98 -4.18 -2.25
CA ALA A 37 -9.39 -4.19 -2.66
C ALA A 37 -9.63 -4.99 -3.95
N THR A 38 -8.65 -4.97 -4.87
CA THR A 38 -8.69 -5.74 -6.12
C THR A 38 -8.79 -7.26 -5.87
N PHE A 39 -8.12 -7.78 -4.82
CA PHE A 39 -8.08 -9.22 -4.53
C PHE A 39 -8.98 -9.64 -3.37
N LEU A 40 -9.34 -8.70 -2.49
CA LEU A 40 -10.22 -8.90 -1.34
C LEU A 40 -11.42 -7.96 -1.49
N PRO A 41 -12.53 -8.41 -2.10
CA PRO A 41 -13.66 -7.54 -2.39
C PRO A 41 -14.39 -7.10 -1.11
N ASN A 42 -14.94 -5.88 -1.15
CA ASN A 42 -15.76 -5.33 -0.07
C ASN A 42 -16.97 -6.24 0.23
N GLN A 43 -17.17 -6.58 1.51
CA GLN A 43 -18.32 -7.35 2.00
C GLN A 43 -19.07 -6.65 3.15
N TYR A 44 -18.54 -5.55 3.68
CA TYR A 44 -18.97 -5.00 4.98
C TYR A 44 -19.20 -3.47 4.99
N TYR A 45 -18.59 -2.72 4.06
CA TYR A 45 -18.73 -1.26 3.97
C TYR A 45 -19.80 -0.88 2.94
N SER A 46 -20.42 0.29 3.11
CA SER A 46 -21.56 0.71 2.29
C SER A 46 -21.14 1.10 0.88
N THR A 47 -19.93 1.64 0.74
CA THR A 47 -19.35 2.06 -0.54
C THR A 47 -17.94 1.52 -0.70
N GLU A 48 -17.47 1.46 -1.95
CA GLU A 48 -16.08 1.09 -2.26
C GLU A 48 -15.08 2.11 -1.71
N GLU A 49 -15.44 3.40 -1.74
CA GLU A 49 -14.64 4.49 -1.19
C GLU A 49 -14.45 4.33 0.34
N GLU A 50 -15.52 4.06 1.09
CA GLU A 50 -15.44 3.79 2.53
C GLU A 50 -14.52 2.60 2.83
N TYR A 51 -14.61 1.55 2.02
CA TYR A 51 -13.75 0.38 2.16
C TYR A 51 -12.28 0.71 1.90
N LEU A 52 -12.00 1.44 0.83
CA LEU A 52 -10.64 1.84 0.45
C LEU A 52 -9.99 2.74 1.50
N TYR A 53 -10.73 3.69 2.08
CA TYR A 53 -10.22 4.51 3.18
C TYR A 53 -10.01 3.70 4.46
N ALA A 54 -10.86 2.71 4.75
CA ALA A 54 -10.63 1.81 5.87
C ALA A 54 -9.36 0.97 5.69
N LEU A 55 -9.09 0.49 4.47
CA LEU A 55 -7.82 -0.17 4.14
C LEU A 55 -6.63 0.78 4.26
N ALA A 56 -6.77 2.03 3.81
CA ALA A 56 -5.72 3.04 3.92
C ALA A 56 -5.34 3.34 5.37
N GLU A 57 -6.32 3.44 6.28
CA GLU A 57 -6.05 3.61 7.71
C GLU A 57 -5.25 2.45 8.30
N ILE A 58 -5.60 1.21 7.93
CA ILE A 58 -4.88 0.03 8.36
C ILE A 58 -3.44 0.09 7.81
N MET A 59 -3.27 0.31 6.51
CA MET A 59 -1.97 0.29 5.84
C MET A 59 -1.05 1.44 6.27
N ARG A 60 -1.60 2.60 6.66
CA ARG A 60 -0.83 3.75 7.17
C ARG A 60 0.15 3.35 8.27
N GLU A 61 -0.31 2.58 9.26
CA GLU A 61 0.53 2.12 10.37
C GLU A 61 1.69 1.24 9.88
N GLU A 62 1.45 0.41 8.87
CA GLU A 62 2.44 -0.52 8.32
C GLU A 62 3.50 0.22 7.51
N TYR A 63 3.08 1.17 6.69
CA TYR A 63 3.99 2.05 5.96
C TYR A 63 4.89 2.84 6.90
N LYS A 64 4.31 3.36 7.99
CA LYS A 64 5.05 4.09 9.02
C LYS A 64 6.10 3.20 9.70
N GLU A 65 5.73 2.00 10.14
CA GLU A 65 6.66 1.06 10.80
C GLU A 65 7.84 0.68 9.89
N ILE A 66 7.62 0.49 8.58
CA ILE A 66 8.70 0.23 7.61
C ILE A 66 9.70 1.40 7.56
N ILE A 67 9.19 2.63 7.45
CA ILE A 67 10.02 3.83 7.34
C ILE A 67 10.74 4.12 8.65
N GLU A 68 10.06 3.96 9.79
CA GLU A 68 10.66 4.13 11.12
C GLU A 68 11.77 3.10 11.41
N ALA A 69 11.71 1.93 10.78
CA ALA A 69 12.80 0.94 10.81
C ALA A 69 14.01 1.31 9.93
N GLY A 70 13.95 2.43 9.20
CA GLY A 70 15.02 2.90 8.31
C GLY A 70 15.08 2.18 6.97
N LEU A 71 13.98 1.54 6.56
CA LEU A 71 13.84 0.89 5.26
C LEU A 71 13.18 1.84 4.25
N LEU A 72 13.57 1.72 2.99
CA LEU A 72 12.87 2.39 1.89
C LEU A 72 11.53 1.68 1.64
N LEU A 73 10.43 2.41 1.74
CA LEU A 73 9.10 1.88 1.43
C LEU A 73 8.89 1.84 -0.09
N GLN A 74 8.64 0.67 -0.64
CA GLN A 74 8.15 0.52 -2.01
C GLN A 74 6.67 0.11 -1.97
N ILE A 75 5.78 0.87 -2.61
CA ILE A 75 4.36 0.54 -2.66
C ILE A 75 4.03 -0.12 -4.00
N ASP A 76 3.58 -1.36 -3.93
CA ASP A 76 3.14 -2.12 -5.10
C ASP A 76 1.70 -1.73 -5.42
N CYS A 77 1.54 -0.95 -6.51
CA CYS A 77 0.25 -0.41 -6.97
C CYS A 77 -0.17 -0.95 -8.36
N PRO A 78 -0.18 -2.28 -8.61
CA PRO A 78 -0.57 -2.80 -9.92
C PRO A 78 -2.03 -2.46 -10.26
N ASP A 79 -2.87 -2.21 -9.25
CA ASP A 79 -4.27 -1.85 -9.38
C ASP A 79 -4.49 -0.62 -10.29
N LEU A 80 -3.56 0.34 -10.32
CA LEU A 80 -3.69 1.56 -11.10
C LEU A 80 -3.65 1.34 -12.63
N ALA A 81 -3.15 0.20 -13.10
CA ALA A 81 -3.06 -0.11 -14.53
C ALA A 81 -3.63 -1.49 -14.88
N MET A 82 -3.36 -2.51 -14.07
CA MET A 82 -3.82 -3.88 -14.30
C MET A 82 -5.34 -3.96 -14.38
N THR A 83 -6.05 -3.21 -13.55
CA THR A 83 -7.52 -3.25 -13.47
C THR A 83 -8.19 -2.71 -14.73
N ARG A 84 -7.50 -1.88 -15.53
CA ARG A 84 -8.00 -1.35 -16.82
C ARG A 84 -8.44 -2.45 -17.77
N VAL A 85 -7.69 -3.55 -17.83
CA VAL A 85 -7.93 -4.65 -18.77
C VAL A 85 -8.60 -5.86 -18.12
N SER A 86 -8.59 -5.95 -16.79
CA SER A 86 -9.29 -6.99 -16.04
C SER A 86 -10.68 -6.51 -15.61
N GLN A 87 -10.79 -5.88 -14.45
CA GLN A 87 -12.04 -5.53 -13.78
C GLN A 87 -12.84 -4.43 -14.48
N PHE A 88 -12.14 -3.42 -15.01
CA PHE A 88 -12.73 -2.22 -15.59
C PHE A 88 -12.62 -2.16 -17.11
N SER A 89 -12.47 -3.32 -17.75
CA SER A 89 -12.40 -3.45 -19.22
C SER A 89 -13.63 -2.88 -19.94
N HIS A 90 -14.78 -2.85 -19.26
CA HIS A 90 -16.07 -2.37 -19.75
C HIS A 90 -16.25 -0.84 -19.64
N LEU A 91 -15.39 -0.13 -18.92
CA LEU A 91 -15.48 1.32 -18.73
C LEU A 91 -14.80 2.07 -19.88
N SER A 92 -15.26 3.31 -20.11
CA SER A 92 -14.50 4.26 -20.92
C SER A 92 -13.20 4.67 -20.22
N GLU A 93 -12.27 5.26 -20.97
CA GLU A 93 -11.02 5.76 -20.41
C GLU A 93 -11.25 6.83 -19.34
N THR A 94 -12.17 7.76 -19.57
CA THR A 94 -12.49 8.82 -18.61
C THR A 94 -13.10 8.27 -17.31
N GLU A 95 -13.95 7.25 -17.39
CA GLU A 95 -14.49 6.59 -16.20
C GLU A 95 -13.40 5.83 -15.43
N PHE A 96 -12.51 5.14 -16.15
CA PHE A 96 -11.38 4.45 -15.52
C PHE A 96 -10.41 5.41 -14.83
N VAL A 97 -10.09 6.54 -15.46
CA VAL A 97 -9.22 7.57 -14.86
C VAL A 97 -9.78 8.06 -13.52
N LYS A 98 -11.10 8.23 -13.39
CA LYS A 98 -11.73 8.62 -12.12
C LYS A 98 -11.51 7.58 -11.01
N ILE A 99 -11.49 6.29 -11.36
CA ILE A 99 -11.18 5.22 -10.39
C ILE A 99 -9.72 5.32 -9.95
N VAL A 100 -8.80 5.50 -10.90
CA VAL A 100 -7.37 5.68 -10.61
C VAL A 100 -7.11 6.91 -9.75
N GLU A 101 -7.77 8.04 -10.04
CA GLU A 101 -7.70 9.27 -9.25
C GLU A 101 -8.09 9.00 -7.79
N MET A 102 -9.23 8.33 -7.56
CA MET A 102 -9.67 7.97 -6.21
C MET A 102 -8.68 7.03 -5.51
N HIS A 103 -8.13 6.02 -6.19
CA HIS A 103 -7.11 5.14 -5.60
C HIS A 103 -5.83 5.90 -5.22
N VAL A 104 -5.43 6.89 -6.04
CA VAL A 104 -4.29 7.76 -5.75
C VAL A 104 -4.58 8.66 -4.54
N GLU A 105 -5.79 9.21 -4.41
CA GLU A 105 -6.19 10.00 -3.24
C GLU A 105 -6.19 9.17 -1.95
N VAL A 106 -6.71 7.95 -2.00
CA VAL A 106 -6.68 6.99 -0.88
C VAL A 106 -5.23 6.62 -0.51
N LEU A 107 -4.36 6.42 -1.50
CA LEU A 107 -2.95 6.13 -1.27
C LEU A 107 -2.22 7.33 -0.64
N GLN A 108 -2.46 8.54 -1.16
CA GLN A 108 -1.91 9.77 -0.57
C GLN A 108 -2.39 9.94 0.86
N TYR A 109 -3.66 9.65 1.13
CA TYR A 109 -4.18 9.65 2.49
C TYR A 109 -3.40 8.69 3.38
N ALA A 110 -3.21 7.42 2.97
CA ALA A 110 -2.41 6.44 3.72
C ALA A 110 -0.96 6.87 3.97
N LEU A 111 -0.42 7.74 3.10
CA LEU A 111 0.94 8.27 3.19
C LEU A 111 1.04 9.60 3.98
N GLY A 112 -0.09 10.25 4.31
CA GLY A 112 -0.11 11.67 4.70
C GLY A 112 0.72 12.06 5.93
N ASP A 113 1.02 11.12 6.83
CA ASP A 113 1.82 11.37 8.04
C ASP A 113 3.31 11.04 7.87
N ILE A 114 3.72 10.62 6.66
CA ILE A 114 5.10 10.25 6.36
C ILE A 114 5.88 11.50 5.92
N PRO A 115 6.99 11.84 6.61
CA PRO A 115 7.75 13.04 6.28
C PRO A 115 8.41 12.93 4.89
N PHE A 116 8.34 14.02 4.12
CA PHE A 116 9.01 14.17 2.84
C PHE A 116 10.30 15.02 2.98
N PRO A 117 11.41 14.70 2.29
CA PRO A 117 11.57 13.61 1.32
C PRO A 117 11.69 12.24 2.00
N ILE A 118 11.07 11.25 1.36
CA ILE A 118 11.34 9.83 1.61
C ILE A 118 12.83 9.63 1.30
N LYS A 119 13.63 9.32 2.31
CA LYS A 119 15.05 9.00 2.12
C LYS A 119 15.18 7.64 1.43
#